data_AF-A0A9C9NCY3-F1
#
_entry.id   AF-A0A9C9NCY3-F1
#
_cell.length_a   1.000
_cell.length_b   1.000
_cell.length_c   1.000
_cell.angle_alpha   90.00
_cell.angle_beta   90.00
_cell.angle_gamma   90.00
#
_symmetry.space_group_name_H-M   'P 1'
#
loop_
_entity.id
_entity.type
_entity.pdbx_description
1 polymer ?
#
loop_
_entity_poly.entity_id
_entity_poly.type
_entity_poly.pdbx_seq_one_letter_code
_entity_poly.pdbx_strand_id
1 'polypeptide(L)'
;MTMPKEWMTAAEIAATHFHGLPKSKRGINKYAESHGWADGESVRDRKGTGGGREFHISVIPPEAIAAAMDREEERRKALKADEVYRDAHREHERWRPILDRLELRKRLATEGRAALLAEIDALIASGFRTRSRAVNELRERLLDGRASDDLLGFAEAASERTGVPSRTSIYHWLLQRDNFGISGLIPRERDRLNIRHDLFLDSLRHHLEAEIPARRRAEKRVRQCAALLASLTPDERERALDLNASAMRQYAKRKGWRIG
;
A
#
# COMPACT_ATOMS: atom_id res chain seq x y z
N MET A 1 -23.26 -9.42 -8.89
CA MET A 1 -23.31 -9.79 -10.32
C MET A 1 -24.57 -9.14 -10.84
N THR A 2 -24.46 -8.18 -11.75
CA THR A 2 -25.68 -7.54 -12.27
C THR A 2 -26.17 -8.43 -13.40
N MET A 3 -27.26 -9.16 -13.15
CA MET A 3 -27.93 -9.95 -14.17
C MET A 3 -28.33 -9.04 -15.33
N PRO A 4 -28.26 -9.50 -16.58
CA PRO A 4 -28.84 -8.77 -17.69
C PRO A 4 -30.33 -8.51 -17.42
N LYS A 5 -30.84 -7.40 -17.96
CA LYS A 5 -32.25 -7.03 -17.83
C LYS A 5 -33.12 -8.22 -18.25
N GLU A 6 -34.12 -8.55 -17.44
CA GLU A 6 -34.99 -9.72 -17.63
C GLU A 6 -35.72 -9.69 -18.99
N TRP A 7 -36.09 -8.50 -19.46
CA TRP A 7 -36.75 -8.28 -20.75
C TRP A 7 -35.94 -7.30 -21.60
N MET A 8 -35.52 -7.75 -22.77
CA MET A 8 -34.64 -6.98 -23.66
C MET A 8 -35.26 -6.78 -25.03
N THR A 9 -35.17 -5.56 -25.56
CA THR A 9 -35.53 -5.28 -26.96
C THR A 9 -34.48 -5.87 -27.91
N ALA A 10 -34.86 -6.12 -29.16
CA ALA A 10 -33.90 -6.53 -30.20
C ALA A 10 -32.71 -5.56 -30.36
N ALA A 11 -32.91 -4.27 -30.09
CA ALA A 11 -31.84 -3.27 -30.12
C ALA A 11 -30.90 -3.41 -28.92
N GLU A 12 -31.43 -3.65 -27.72
CA GLU A 12 -30.64 -3.91 -26.51
C GLU A 12 -29.82 -5.21 -26.68
N ILE A 13 -30.43 -6.30 -27.16
CA ILE A 13 -29.74 -7.58 -27.43
C ILE A 13 -28.59 -7.38 -28.42
N ALA A 14 -28.83 -6.64 -29.51
CA ALA A 14 -27.80 -6.33 -30.49
C ALA A 14 -26.64 -5.51 -29.91
N ALA A 15 -26.95 -4.53 -29.05
CA ALA A 15 -25.95 -3.67 -28.40
C ALA A 15 -25.10 -4.42 -27.37
N THR A 16 -25.63 -5.47 -26.72
CA THR A 16 -24.86 -6.34 -25.82
C THR A 16 -23.82 -7.19 -26.56
N HIS A 17 -23.95 -7.32 -27.88
CA HIS A 17 -23.04 -8.13 -28.71
C HIS A 17 -22.86 -9.55 -28.16
N PHE A 18 -23.97 -10.21 -27.84
CA PHE A 18 -23.99 -11.59 -27.39
C PHE A 18 -23.27 -12.49 -28.40
N HIS A 19 -22.43 -13.42 -27.90
CA HIS A 19 -21.71 -14.36 -28.75
C HIS A 19 -22.73 -15.21 -29.53
N GLY A 20 -22.55 -15.31 -30.85
CA GLY A 20 -23.38 -16.17 -31.70
C GLY A 20 -24.70 -15.53 -32.12
N LEU A 21 -25.03 -14.34 -31.60
CA LEU A 21 -26.21 -13.58 -32.01
C LEU A 21 -25.86 -12.45 -32.99
N PRO A 22 -26.78 -12.08 -33.90
CA PRO A 22 -26.60 -10.94 -34.78
C PRO A 22 -26.38 -9.61 -34.04
N LYS A 23 -25.50 -8.77 -34.59
CA LYS A 23 -25.13 -7.47 -33.99
C LYS A 23 -26.03 -6.29 -34.40
N SER A 24 -27.15 -6.56 -35.07
CA SER A 24 -28.09 -5.53 -35.53
C SER A 24 -29.51 -5.86 -35.11
N LYS A 25 -30.33 -4.84 -34.82
CA LYS A 25 -31.76 -4.99 -34.48
C LYS A 25 -32.50 -5.85 -35.51
N ARG A 26 -32.29 -5.59 -36.81
CA ARG A 26 -32.91 -6.36 -37.90
C ARG A 26 -32.44 -7.82 -37.90
N GLY A 27 -31.15 -8.05 -37.66
CA GLY A 27 -30.60 -9.39 -37.56
C GLY A 27 -31.19 -10.18 -36.39
N ILE A 28 -31.33 -9.56 -35.21
CA ILE A 28 -31.96 -10.19 -34.04
C ILE A 28 -33.42 -10.56 -34.34
N ASN A 29 -34.20 -9.66 -34.96
CA ASN A 29 -35.58 -9.98 -35.31
C ASN A 29 -35.68 -11.17 -36.27
N LYS A 30 -34.83 -11.21 -37.30
CA LYS A 30 -34.79 -12.35 -38.24
C LYS A 30 -34.37 -13.64 -37.53
N TYR A 31 -33.40 -13.56 -36.62
CA TYR A 31 -32.95 -14.69 -35.81
C TYR A 31 -34.11 -15.21 -34.95
N ALA A 32 -34.81 -14.31 -34.25
CA ALA A 32 -35.96 -14.62 -33.42
C ALA A 32 -37.08 -15.32 -34.20
N GLU A 33 -37.38 -14.88 -35.42
CA GLU A 33 -38.36 -15.53 -36.31
C GLU A 33 -37.89 -16.94 -36.72
N SER A 34 -36.63 -17.09 -37.12
CA SER A 34 -36.08 -18.39 -37.55
C SER A 34 -35.89 -19.41 -36.43
N HIS A 35 -35.80 -18.97 -35.18
CA HIS A 35 -35.54 -19.82 -34.00
C HIS A 35 -36.73 -19.88 -33.04
N GLY A 36 -37.92 -19.42 -33.46
CA GLY A 36 -39.16 -19.55 -32.67
C GLY A 36 -39.21 -18.70 -31.40
N TRP A 37 -38.39 -17.65 -31.27
CA TRP A 37 -38.45 -16.74 -30.12
C TRP A 37 -39.69 -15.84 -30.13
N ALA A 38 -40.33 -15.75 -31.30
CA ALA A 38 -41.51 -14.94 -31.54
C ALA A 38 -42.81 -15.57 -31.03
N ASP A 39 -42.76 -16.82 -30.56
CA ASP A 39 -43.94 -17.62 -30.24
C ASP A 39 -43.98 -17.95 -28.74
N GLY A 40 -45.06 -17.56 -28.05
CA GLY A 40 -45.32 -17.93 -26.65
C GLY A 40 -44.98 -16.87 -25.59
N GLU A 41 -44.79 -17.30 -24.34
CA GLU A 41 -44.65 -16.42 -23.16
C GLU A 41 -43.30 -15.70 -23.07
N SER A 42 -42.33 -16.06 -23.91
CA SER A 42 -40.99 -15.47 -23.90
C SER A 42 -40.87 -14.19 -24.73
N VAL A 43 -41.98 -13.73 -25.32
CA VAL A 43 -42.07 -12.47 -26.05
C VAL A 43 -43.22 -11.64 -25.50
N ARG A 44 -43.03 -10.33 -25.44
CA ARG A 44 -44.09 -9.39 -25.07
C ARG A 44 -44.00 -8.12 -25.90
N ASP A 45 -45.13 -7.43 -26.00
CA ASP A 45 -45.13 -6.10 -26.57
C ASP A 45 -44.41 -5.11 -25.64
N ARG A 46 -43.55 -4.30 -26.24
CA ARG A 46 -42.80 -3.26 -25.54
C ARG A 46 -43.76 -2.19 -25.04
N LYS A 47 -43.76 -1.96 -23.72
CA LYS A 47 -44.43 -0.80 -23.11
C LYS A 47 -43.64 0.48 -23.41
N GLY A 48 -43.90 1.12 -24.56
CA GLY A 48 -43.28 2.39 -24.95
C GLY A 48 -43.75 2.91 -26.31
N THR A 49 -43.38 4.16 -26.63
CA THR A 49 -43.74 4.83 -27.88
C THR A 49 -43.03 4.20 -29.07
N GLY A 50 -43.78 3.82 -30.12
CA GLY A 50 -43.25 3.22 -31.35
C GLY A 50 -43.33 1.70 -31.44
N GLY A 51 -43.94 1.02 -30.46
CA GLY A 51 -44.18 -0.42 -30.48
C GLY A 51 -42.90 -1.28 -30.50
N GLY A 52 -43.06 -2.54 -30.89
CA GLY A 52 -41.99 -3.53 -30.99
C GLY A 52 -42.06 -4.59 -29.89
N ARG A 53 -41.27 -5.65 -30.06
CA ARG A 53 -41.23 -6.81 -29.16
C ARG A 53 -40.04 -6.75 -28.22
N GLU A 54 -40.25 -7.12 -26.96
CA GLU A 54 -39.20 -7.46 -25.99
C GLU A 54 -39.15 -8.98 -25.83
N PHE A 55 -37.95 -9.51 -25.67
CA PHE A 55 -37.69 -10.92 -25.48
C PHE A 55 -37.20 -11.15 -24.05
N HIS A 56 -37.70 -12.22 -23.44
CA HIS A 56 -37.26 -12.64 -22.12
C HIS A 56 -35.82 -13.18 -22.19
N ILE A 57 -35.03 -12.97 -21.14
CA ILE A 57 -33.63 -13.41 -21.10
C ILE A 57 -33.47 -14.93 -21.32
N SER A 58 -34.49 -15.74 -21.01
CA SER A 58 -34.47 -17.20 -21.19
C SER A 58 -34.37 -17.67 -22.64
N VAL A 59 -34.70 -16.83 -23.64
CA VAL A 59 -34.52 -17.20 -25.06
C VAL A 59 -33.09 -17.03 -25.54
N ILE A 60 -32.28 -16.26 -24.79
CA ILE A 60 -30.89 -16.04 -25.13
C ILE A 60 -30.11 -17.30 -24.75
N PRO A 61 -29.24 -17.83 -25.65
CA PRO A 61 -28.44 -18.99 -25.35
C PRO A 61 -27.65 -18.81 -24.04
N PRO A 62 -27.65 -19.80 -23.11
CA PRO A 62 -26.96 -19.68 -21.82
C PRO A 62 -25.47 -19.34 -21.97
N GLU A 63 -24.82 -19.89 -23.00
CA GLU A 63 -23.43 -19.63 -23.35
C GLU A 63 -23.19 -18.16 -23.73
N ALA A 64 -24.15 -17.55 -24.43
CA ALA A 64 -24.08 -16.14 -24.81
C ALA A 64 -24.26 -15.23 -23.57
N ILE A 65 -25.15 -15.62 -22.64
CA ILE A 65 -25.34 -14.93 -21.36
C ILE A 65 -24.05 -14.99 -20.54
N ALA A 66 -23.47 -16.18 -20.36
CA ALA A 66 -22.22 -16.36 -19.61
C ALA A 66 -21.10 -15.48 -20.19
N ALA A 67 -20.88 -15.52 -21.51
CA ALA A 67 -19.86 -14.70 -22.17
C ALA A 67 -20.12 -13.18 -22.05
N ALA A 68 -21.37 -12.74 -21.94
CA ALA A 68 -21.68 -11.33 -21.68
C ALA A 68 -21.39 -10.94 -20.23
N MET A 69 -21.66 -11.83 -19.27
CA MET A 69 -21.38 -11.63 -17.86
C MET A 69 -19.87 -11.57 -17.59
N ASP A 70 -19.10 -12.47 -18.19
CA ASP A 70 -17.64 -12.50 -18.06
C ASP A 70 -17.01 -11.19 -18.58
N ARG A 71 -17.42 -10.74 -19.77
CA ARG A 71 -16.96 -9.47 -20.34
C ARG A 71 -17.32 -8.26 -19.47
N GLU A 72 -18.51 -8.23 -18.89
CA GLU A 72 -18.92 -7.15 -17.98
C GLU A 72 -18.10 -7.18 -16.68
N GLU A 73 -17.80 -8.37 -16.16
CA GLU A 73 -16.94 -8.52 -15.01
C GLU A 73 -15.51 -8.05 -15.30
N GLU A 74 -14.95 -8.43 -16.45
CA GLU A 74 -13.64 -7.95 -16.92
C GLU A 74 -13.63 -6.44 -17.08
N ARG A 75 -14.65 -5.86 -17.71
CA ARG A 75 -14.80 -4.40 -17.86
C ARG A 75 -14.85 -3.71 -16.50
N ARG A 76 -15.61 -4.27 -15.54
CA ARG A 76 -15.68 -3.75 -14.17
C ARG A 76 -14.33 -3.85 -13.45
N LYS A 77 -13.60 -4.96 -13.61
CA LYS A 77 -12.24 -5.11 -13.06
C LYS A 77 -11.29 -4.08 -13.67
N ALA A 78 -11.35 -3.88 -14.98
CA ALA A 78 -10.54 -2.89 -15.70
C ALA A 78 -10.85 -1.45 -15.24
N LEU A 79 -12.12 -1.09 -15.09
CA LEU A 79 -12.52 0.23 -14.58
C LEU A 79 -12.02 0.47 -13.16
N LYS A 80 -12.11 -0.53 -12.27
CA LYS A 80 -11.55 -0.44 -10.92
C LYS A 80 -10.03 -0.30 -10.95
N ALA A 81 -9.35 -1.05 -11.80
CA ALA A 81 -7.90 -0.94 -11.95
C ALA A 81 -7.47 0.45 -12.45
N ASP A 82 -8.20 1.02 -13.41
CA ASP A 82 -7.98 2.37 -13.92
C ASP A 82 -8.23 3.45 -12.85
N GLU A 83 -9.27 3.31 -12.04
CA GLU A 83 -9.55 4.20 -10.90
C GLU A 83 -8.39 4.18 -9.88
N VAL A 84 -7.94 2.97 -9.50
CA VAL A 84 -6.80 2.78 -8.60
C VAL A 84 -5.54 3.42 -9.17
N TYR A 85 -5.27 3.23 -10.47
CA TYR A 85 -4.13 3.85 -11.15
C TYR A 85 -4.20 5.37 -11.13
N ARG A 86 -5.36 5.95 -11.44
CA ARG A 86 -5.58 7.41 -11.42
C ARG A 86 -5.42 7.99 -10.02
N ASP A 87 -5.88 7.30 -8.99
CA ASP A 87 -5.68 7.72 -7.59
C ASP A 87 -4.21 7.69 -7.18
N ALA A 88 -3.50 6.60 -7.49
CA ALA A 88 -2.07 6.50 -7.23
C ALA A 88 -1.27 7.59 -7.97
N HIS A 89 -1.61 7.86 -9.23
CA HIS A 89 -0.97 8.93 -10.01
C HIS A 89 -1.27 10.32 -9.43
N ARG A 90 -2.50 10.60 -9.01
CA ARG A 90 -2.87 11.86 -8.33
C ARG A 90 -2.09 12.05 -7.04
N GLU A 91 -1.97 10.99 -6.25
CA GLU A 91 -1.19 11.03 -5.01
C GLU A 91 0.29 11.28 -5.30
N HIS A 92 0.88 10.58 -6.28
CA HIS A 92 2.26 10.81 -6.69
C HIS A 92 2.51 12.26 -7.13
N GLU A 93 1.68 12.80 -8.03
CA GLU A 93 1.79 14.20 -8.48
C GLU A 93 1.61 15.21 -7.35
N ARG A 94 0.72 14.93 -6.38
CA ARG A 94 0.55 15.77 -5.19
C ARG A 94 1.83 15.86 -4.36
N TRP A 95 2.58 14.77 -4.23
CA TRP A 95 3.77 14.71 -3.40
C TRP A 95 5.06 15.00 -4.14
N ARG A 96 5.06 14.93 -5.48
CA ARG A 96 6.24 15.17 -6.32
C ARG A 96 6.98 16.48 -6.00
N PRO A 97 6.33 17.65 -5.83
CA PRO A 97 7.03 18.89 -5.47
C PRO A 97 7.70 18.85 -4.10
N ILE A 98 7.20 18.03 -3.18
CA ILE A 98 7.79 17.84 -1.84
C ILE A 98 8.99 16.91 -1.95
N LEU A 99 8.87 15.80 -2.67
CA LEU A 99 9.95 14.85 -2.92
C LEU A 99 11.14 15.49 -3.66
N ASP A 100 10.86 16.36 -4.63
CA ASP A 100 11.88 17.09 -5.39
C ASP A 100 12.68 18.09 -4.55
N ARG A 101 12.13 18.53 -3.39
CA ARG A 101 12.81 19.39 -2.43
C ARG A 101 13.56 18.63 -1.35
N LEU A 102 13.40 17.31 -1.27
CA LEU A 102 14.11 16.49 -0.30
C LEU A 102 15.58 16.33 -0.70
N GLU A 103 16.44 16.22 0.30
CA GLU A 103 17.80 15.71 0.11
C GLU A 103 17.75 14.35 -0.61
N LEU A 104 18.65 14.14 -1.57
CA LEU A 104 18.69 12.93 -2.42
C LEU A 104 18.57 11.64 -1.61
N ARG A 105 19.26 11.55 -0.46
CA ARG A 105 19.16 10.40 0.44
C ARG A 105 17.75 10.17 0.98
N LYS A 106 17.07 11.23 1.42
CA LYS A 106 15.69 11.16 1.95
C LYS A 106 14.71 10.78 0.84
N ARG A 107 14.91 11.32 -0.37
CA ARG A 107 14.13 10.96 -1.56
C ARG A 107 14.28 9.47 -1.90
N LEU A 108 15.50 8.99 -2.08
CA LEU A 108 15.78 7.58 -2.41
C LEU A 108 15.22 6.62 -1.35
N ALA A 109 15.35 6.96 -0.06
CA ALA A 109 14.76 6.15 1.01
C ALA A 109 13.22 6.15 0.97
N THR A 110 12.59 7.25 0.56
CA THR A 110 11.13 7.34 0.42
C THR A 110 10.65 6.51 -0.78
N GLU A 111 11.31 6.66 -1.92
CA GLU A 111 11.04 5.89 -3.14
C GLU A 111 11.26 4.39 -2.89
N GLY A 112 12.35 4.01 -2.23
CA GLY A 112 12.62 2.63 -1.86
C GLY A 112 11.54 2.04 -0.95
N ARG A 113 11.07 2.79 0.06
CA ARG A 113 9.96 2.35 0.91
C ARG A 113 8.69 2.17 0.09
N ALA A 114 8.34 3.12 -0.76
CA ALA A 114 7.16 3.04 -1.60
C ALA A 114 7.20 1.81 -2.52
N ALA A 115 8.35 1.54 -3.15
CA ALA A 115 8.55 0.37 -4.01
C ALA A 115 8.36 -0.96 -3.24
N LEU A 116 8.94 -1.09 -2.05
CA LEU A 116 8.74 -2.28 -1.21
C LEU A 116 7.28 -2.48 -0.83
N LEU A 117 6.57 -1.39 -0.50
CA LEU A 117 5.15 -1.49 -0.15
C LEU A 117 4.27 -1.82 -1.36
N ALA A 118 4.61 -1.34 -2.56
CA ALA A 118 3.94 -1.71 -3.80
C ALA A 118 4.10 -3.21 -4.11
N GLU A 119 5.29 -3.77 -3.89
CA GLU A 119 5.51 -5.22 -4.03
C GLU A 119 4.67 -6.04 -3.02
N ILE A 120 4.52 -5.55 -1.79
CA ILE A 120 3.63 -6.18 -0.80
C ILE A 120 2.18 -6.16 -1.28
N ASP A 121 1.72 -5.04 -1.83
CA ASP A 121 0.35 -4.95 -2.37
C ASP A 121 0.17 -5.89 -3.57
N ALA A 122 1.19 -6.02 -4.43
CA ALA A 122 1.19 -6.97 -5.55
C ALA A 122 1.11 -8.43 -5.08
N LEU A 123 1.86 -8.79 -4.01
CA LEU A 123 1.76 -10.10 -3.38
C LEU A 123 0.37 -10.35 -2.80
N ILE A 124 -0.23 -9.36 -2.14
CA ILE A 124 -1.61 -9.51 -1.63
C ILE A 124 -2.59 -9.73 -2.79
N ALA A 125 -2.45 -8.97 -3.87
CA ALA A 125 -3.25 -9.12 -5.08
C ALA A 125 -3.05 -10.49 -5.76
N SER A 126 -1.85 -11.08 -5.67
CA SER A 126 -1.54 -12.39 -6.23
C SER A 126 -2.07 -13.57 -5.40
N GLY A 127 -2.77 -13.33 -4.28
CA GLY A 127 -3.47 -14.36 -3.51
C GLY A 127 -2.96 -14.60 -2.09
N PHE A 128 -2.03 -13.77 -1.58
CA PHE A 128 -1.62 -13.85 -0.18
C PHE A 128 -2.75 -13.38 0.75
N ARG A 129 -3.27 -14.32 1.57
CA ARG A 129 -4.44 -14.07 2.44
C ARG A 129 -4.21 -13.04 3.56
N THR A 130 -2.95 -12.75 3.92
CA THR A 130 -2.63 -11.80 4.99
C THR A 130 -1.42 -10.95 4.64
N ARG A 131 -1.45 -9.67 5.09
CA ARG A 131 -0.30 -8.75 5.01
C ARG A 131 0.96 -9.38 5.62
N SER A 132 0.80 -10.12 6.71
CA SER A 132 1.93 -10.76 7.39
C SER A 132 2.64 -11.83 6.56
N ARG A 133 1.90 -12.62 5.77
CA ARG A 133 2.53 -13.57 4.85
C ARG A 133 3.20 -12.86 3.67
N ALA A 134 2.58 -11.82 3.12
CA ALA A 134 3.18 -11.02 2.05
C ALA A 134 4.50 -10.33 2.50
N VAL A 135 4.53 -9.78 3.72
CA VAL A 135 5.76 -9.21 4.31
C VAL A 135 6.85 -10.27 4.48
N ASN A 136 6.50 -11.48 4.90
CA ASN A 136 7.47 -12.57 5.02
C ASN A 136 8.02 -13.00 3.67
N GLU A 137 7.14 -13.23 2.70
CA GLU A 137 7.51 -13.59 1.35
C GLU A 137 8.46 -12.56 0.72
N LEU A 138 8.11 -11.26 0.80
CA LEU A 138 9.00 -10.20 0.31
C LEU A 138 10.38 -10.29 0.95
N ARG A 139 10.44 -10.46 2.27
CA ARG A 139 11.71 -10.55 2.97
C ARG A 139 12.51 -11.79 2.61
N GLU A 140 11.86 -12.94 2.44
CA GLU A 140 12.51 -14.17 1.99
C GLU A 140 13.08 -13.98 0.57
N ARG A 141 12.33 -13.35 -0.35
CA ARG A 141 12.86 -13.01 -1.68
C ARG A 141 14.10 -12.11 -1.63
N LEU A 142 14.08 -11.11 -0.77
CA LEU A 142 15.21 -10.18 -0.58
C LEU A 142 16.43 -10.86 0.05
N LEU A 143 16.21 -11.78 1.01
CA LEU A 143 17.30 -12.47 1.71
C LEU A 143 17.92 -13.59 0.86
N ASP A 144 17.11 -14.32 0.12
CA ASP A 144 17.54 -15.45 -0.71
C ASP A 144 18.01 -15.00 -2.12
N GLY A 145 17.99 -13.70 -2.41
CA GLY A 145 18.38 -13.16 -3.72
C GLY A 145 17.42 -13.49 -4.87
N ARG A 146 16.17 -13.82 -4.56
CA ARG A 146 15.09 -14.06 -5.56
C ARG A 146 14.39 -12.77 -6.00
N ALA A 147 14.71 -11.64 -5.35
CA ALA A 147 14.26 -10.32 -5.74
C ALA A 147 15.04 -9.81 -6.97
N SER A 148 14.42 -8.93 -7.78
CA SER A 148 15.15 -8.23 -8.84
C SER A 148 16.21 -7.28 -8.27
N ASP A 149 17.24 -6.98 -9.06
CA ASP A 149 18.31 -6.05 -8.68
C ASP A 149 17.76 -4.66 -8.31
N ASP A 150 16.75 -4.19 -9.04
CA ASP A 150 16.05 -2.93 -8.73
C ASP A 150 15.42 -2.97 -7.33
N LEU A 151 14.74 -4.08 -6.99
CA LEU A 151 14.07 -4.26 -5.71
C LEU A 151 15.08 -4.37 -4.55
N LEU A 152 16.24 -4.98 -4.80
CA LEU A 152 17.36 -5.00 -3.85
C LEU A 152 17.91 -3.58 -3.62
N GLY A 153 18.13 -2.81 -4.69
CA GLY A 153 18.54 -1.40 -4.60
C GLY A 153 17.54 -0.55 -3.82
N PHE A 154 16.24 -0.74 -4.06
CA PHE A 154 15.19 -0.09 -3.27
C PHE A 154 15.19 -0.52 -1.80
N ALA A 155 15.47 -1.80 -1.50
CA ALA A 155 15.53 -2.30 -0.14
C ALA A 155 16.68 -1.67 0.65
N GLU A 156 17.84 -1.53 0.05
CA GLU A 156 19.00 -0.86 0.63
C GLU A 156 18.73 0.63 0.89
N ALA A 157 18.16 1.32 -0.11
CA ALA A 157 17.77 2.72 0.04
C ALA A 157 16.73 2.91 1.17
N ALA A 158 15.71 2.04 1.24
CA ALA A 158 14.63 2.10 2.23
C ALA A 158 15.11 1.92 3.68
N SER A 159 16.09 1.03 3.87
CA SER A 159 16.67 0.69 5.17
C SER A 159 17.49 1.84 5.77
N GLU A 160 17.99 2.75 4.91
CA GLU A 160 18.97 3.79 5.23
C GLU A 160 20.27 3.24 5.88
N ARG A 161 20.41 1.92 5.83
CA ARG A 161 21.49 1.07 6.37
C ARG A 161 21.71 -0.04 5.35
N THR A 162 22.84 -0.71 5.44
CA THR A 162 23.12 -1.90 4.63
C THR A 162 22.16 -3.04 4.97
N GLY A 163 21.58 -3.67 3.94
CA GLY A 163 20.82 -4.91 4.06
C GLY A 163 19.30 -4.78 4.13
N VAL A 164 18.65 -5.94 4.18
CA VAL A 164 17.18 -6.11 4.09
C VAL A 164 16.47 -5.48 5.30
N PRO A 165 15.44 -4.65 5.09
CA PRO A 165 14.63 -4.10 6.18
C PRO A 165 14.02 -5.17 7.11
N SER A 166 13.93 -4.84 8.40
CA SER A 166 13.28 -5.71 9.36
C SER A 166 11.77 -5.79 9.11
N ARG A 167 11.12 -6.90 9.51
CA ARG A 167 9.65 -7.02 9.48
C ARG A 167 8.97 -5.83 10.16
N THR A 168 9.46 -5.47 11.34
CA THR A 168 8.93 -4.35 12.13
C THR A 168 9.01 -3.02 11.38
N SER A 169 10.12 -2.76 10.69
CA SER A 169 10.29 -1.55 9.87
C SER A 169 9.26 -1.49 8.74
N ILE A 170 9.07 -2.61 8.04
CA ILE A 170 8.10 -2.73 6.94
C ILE A 170 6.67 -2.51 7.45
N TYR A 171 6.29 -3.12 8.57
CA TYR A 171 4.98 -2.88 9.19
C TYR A 171 4.78 -1.43 9.62
N HIS A 172 5.82 -0.81 10.18
CA HIS A 172 5.74 0.60 10.55
C HIS A 172 5.52 1.47 9.30
N TRP A 173 6.19 1.19 8.18
CA TRP A 173 5.96 1.91 6.93
C TRP A 173 4.57 1.68 6.35
N LEU A 174 4.04 0.45 6.40
CA LEU A 174 2.64 0.18 6.03
C LEU A 174 1.68 1.04 6.87
N LEU A 175 1.89 1.10 8.18
CA LEU A 175 1.07 1.92 9.08
C LEU A 175 1.21 3.43 8.77
N GLN A 176 2.42 3.90 8.49
CA GLN A 176 2.65 5.31 8.14
C GLN A 176 2.02 5.67 6.79
N ARG A 177 2.06 4.77 5.80
CA ARG A 177 1.38 4.95 4.51
C ARG A 177 -0.13 4.98 4.68
N ASP A 178 -0.69 4.03 5.43
CA ASP A 178 -2.13 3.94 5.63
C ASP A 178 -2.69 5.19 6.35
N ASN A 179 -1.90 5.81 7.23
CA ASN A 179 -2.31 7.01 8.00
C ASN A 179 -1.97 8.34 7.31
N PHE A 180 -0.87 8.41 6.56
CA PHE A 180 -0.30 9.69 6.07
C PHE A 180 0.07 9.69 4.58
N GLY A 181 -0.27 8.62 3.84
CA GLY A 181 0.10 8.44 2.45
C GLY A 181 1.62 8.41 2.26
N ILE A 182 2.09 8.84 1.08
CA ILE A 182 3.53 8.88 0.75
C ILE A 182 4.32 9.75 1.74
N SER A 183 3.73 10.81 2.30
CA SER A 183 4.42 11.69 3.27
C SER A 183 4.85 10.98 4.55
N GLY A 184 4.12 9.94 4.96
CA GLY A 184 4.48 9.10 6.12
C GLY A 184 5.73 8.25 5.89
N LEU A 185 6.10 8.03 4.62
CA LEU A 185 7.26 7.23 4.24
C LEU A 185 8.56 8.03 4.25
N ILE A 186 8.48 9.36 4.25
CA ILE A 186 9.66 10.22 4.30
C ILE A 186 10.42 9.88 5.58
N PRO A 187 11.73 9.56 5.50
CA PRO A 187 12.58 9.46 6.68
C PRO A 187 12.42 10.71 7.54
N ARG A 188 11.69 10.55 8.64
CA ARG A 188 11.79 11.50 9.73
C ARG A 188 13.23 11.47 10.16
N GLU A 189 13.80 12.63 10.43
CA GLU A 189 15.06 12.66 11.15
C GLU A 189 14.83 11.81 12.39
N ARG A 190 15.44 10.62 12.41
CA ARG A 190 15.58 9.90 13.67
C ARG A 190 16.26 10.94 14.53
N ASP A 191 15.54 11.44 15.52
CA ASP A 191 16.09 12.24 16.59
C ASP A 191 17.51 11.75 16.81
N ARG A 192 18.51 12.54 16.37
CA ARG A 192 19.91 12.26 16.69
C ARG A 192 20.07 12.18 18.21
N LEU A 193 19.07 12.65 18.96
CA LEU A 193 18.83 12.51 20.38
C LEU A 193 18.42 11.10 20.86
N ASN A 194 17.65 10.31 20.10
CA ASN A 194 17.11 9.04 20.61
C ASN A 194 18.12 7.87 20.53
N ILE A 195 19.05 7.90 19.57
CA ILE A 195 20.20 6.96 19.57
C ILE A 195 21.18 7.30 20.71
N ARG A 196 21.22 8.55 21.18
CA ARG A 196 22.07 8.97 22.30
C ARG A 196 21.50 8.58 23.67
N HIS A 197 20.19 8.46 23.79
CA HIS A 197 19.49 8.20 25.06
C HIS A 197 19.69 6.77 25.58
N ASP A 198 19.45 5.76 24.73
CA ASP A 198 19.58 4.35 25.15
C ASP A 198 21.04 3.97 25.39
N LEU A 199 21.96 4.54 24.59
CA LEU A 199 23.40 4.35 24.77
C LEU A 199 23.95 5.06 26.02
N PHE A 200 23.38 6.21 26.42
CA PHE A 200 23.76 6.92 27.64
C PHE A 200 23.23 6.21 28.90
N LEU A 201 21.97 5.75 28.88
CA LEU A 201 21.38 5.01 30.00
C LEU A 201 21.96 3.60 30.15
N ASP A 202 22.26 2.87 29.06
CA ASP A 202 23.01 1.61 29.15
C ASP A 202 24.45 1.83 29.67
N SER A 203 25.07 2.96 29.31
CA SER A 203 26.41 3.29 29.79
C SER A 203 26.44 3.70 31.26
N LEU A 204 25.40 4.38 31.76
CA LEU A 204 25.19 4.68 33.19
C LEU A 204 24.83 3.41 33.99
N ARG A 205 23.99 2.53 33.44
CA ARG A 205 23.68 1.21 34.03
C ARG A 205 24.96 0.40 34.26
N HIS A 206 25.85 0.36 33.25
CA HIS A 206 27.15 -0.32 33.38
C HIS A 206 28.19 0.42 34.23
N HIS A 207 27.96 1.69 34.57
CA HIS A 207 28.82 2.44 35.49
C HIS A 207 28.47 2.20 36.96
N LEU A 208 27.21 1.87 37.25
CA LEU A 208 26.69 1.70 38.60
C LEU A 208 26.71 0.24 39.08
N GLU A 209 26.83 -0.75 38.17
CA GLU A 209 26.64 -2.18 38.52
C GLU A 209 27.80 -3.13 38.13
N ALA A 210 28.94 -2.67 37.59
CA ALA A 210 29.95 -3.59 37.01
C ALA A 210 31.41 -3.34 37.42
N GLU A 211 32.18 -4.44 37.48
CA GLU A 211 33.63 -4.46 37.72
C GLU A 211 34.44 -3.65 36.70
N ILE A 212 35.68 -3.30 37.09
CA ILE A 212 36.59 -2.28 36.51
C ILE A 212 36.68 -2.23 34.96
N PRO A 213 36.61 -3.33 34.17
CA PRO A 213 36.64 -3.27 32.70
C PRO A 213 35.40 -2.62 32.04
N ALA A 214 34.24 -2.60 32.69
CA ALA A 214 33.03 -1.95 32.20
C ALA A 214 33.07 -0.43 32.41
N ARG A 215 33.75 0.02 33.47
CA ARG A 215 33.94 1.42 33.84
C ARG A 215 34.73 2.21 32.78
N ARG A 216 35.83 1.65 32.25
CA ARG A 216 36.62 2.31 31.19
C ARG A 216 35.87 2.51 29.87
N ARG A 217 34.98 1.57 29.51
CA ARG A 217 34.13 1.70 28.31
C ARG A 217 33.06 2.78 28.48
N ALA A 218 32.50 2.89 29.68
CA ALA A 218 31.56 3.95 30.01
C ALA A 218 32.22 5.33 30.11
N GLU A 219 33.43 5.45 30.67
CA GLU A 219 34.20 6.70 30.65
C GLU A 219 34.54 7.19 29.24
N LYS A 220 34.94 6.28 28.34
CA LYS A 220 35.18 6.63 26.92
C LYS A 220 33.91 7.17 26.26
N ARG A 221 32.74 6.62 26.59
CA ARG A 221 31.44 7.06 26.08
C ARG A 221 30.99 8.39 26.67
N VAL A 222 31.21 8.63 27.96
CA VAL A 222 30.96 9.93 28.61
C VAL A 222 31.81 11.03 27.98
N ARG A 223 33.09 10.76 27.68
CA ARG A 223 33.97 11.71 26.97
C ARG A 223 33.50 12.00 25.54
N GLN A 224 32.98 11.00 24.83
CA GLN A 224 32.40 11.19 23.50
C GLN A 224 31.11 12.02 23.55
N CYS A 225 30.25 11.81 24.55
CA CYS A 225 29.06 12.63 24.78
C CYS A 225 29.42 14.08 25.13
N ALA A 226 30.44 14.29 25.97
CA ALA A 226 30.91 15.64 26.31
C ALA A 226 31.49 16.39 25.11
N ALA A 227 32.28 15.72 24.26
CA ALA A 227 32.80 16.30 23.02
C ALA A 227 31.68 16.66 22.03
N LEU A 228 30.63 15.83 21.95
CA LEU A 228 29.46 16.08 21.09
C LEU A 228 28.56 17.21 21.62
N LEU A 229 28.43 17.38 22.94
CA LEU A 229 27.70 18.52 23.52
C LEU A 229 28.46 19.83 23.30
N ALA A 230 29.79 19.78 23.36
CA ALA A 230 30.65 20.92 23.07
C ALA A 230 30.57 21.38 21.61
N SER A 231 30.28 20.47 20.67
CA SER A 231 30.14 20.78 19.23
C SER A 231 28.74 21.26 18.82
N LEU A 232 27.77 21.32 19.74
CA LEU A 232 26.42 21.84 19.47
C LEU A 232 26.34 23.34 19.73
N THR A 233 25.46 24.01 18.99
CA THR A 233 25.09 25.41 19.24
C THR A 233 24.39 25.55 20.60
N PRO A 234 24.36 26.75 21.22
CA PRO A 234 23.75 26.96 22.53
C PRO A 234 22.28 26.47 22.60
N ASP A 235 21.47 26.78 21.59
CA ASP A 235 20.05 26.40 21.53
C ASP A 235 19.86 24.88 21.38
N GLU A 236 20.71 24.23 20.58
CA GLU A 236 20.70 22.77 20.43
C GLU A 236 21.17 22.07 21.71
N ARG A 237 22.11 22.69 22.44
CA ARG A 237 22.61 22.20 23.72
C ARG A 237 21.54 22.30 24.80
N GLU A 238 20.82 23.41 24.88
CA GLU A 238 19.73 23.63 25.83
C GLU A 238 18.57 22.65 25.59
N ARG A 239 18.13 22.50 24.34
CA ARG A 239 17.10 21.51 23.97
C ARG A 239 17.53 20.07 24.28
N ALA A 240 18.81 19.74 24.07
CA ALA A 240 19.34 18.42 24.41
C ALA A 240 19.36 18.16 25.92
N LEU A 241 19.64 19.17 26.74
CA LEU A 241 19.60 19.05 28.20
C LEU A 241 18.16 18.91 28.71
N ASP A 242 17.21 19.65 28.15
CA ASP A 242 15.79 19.57 28.52
C ASP A 242 15.17 18.21 28.18
N LEU A 243 15.47 17.68 26.99
CA LEU A 243 15.06 16.35 26.58
C LEU A 243 15.62 15.27 27.49
N ASN A 244 16.89 15.38 27.89
CA ASN A 244 17.51 14.47 28.84
C ASN A 244 16.87 14.55 30.24
N ALA A 245 16.57 15.76 30.73
CA ALA A 245 15.92 15.96 32.02
C ALA A 245 14.47 15.42 32.03
N SER A 246 13.74 15.58 30.92
CA SER A 246 12.39 15.03 30.74
C SER A 246 12.41 13.50 30.70
N ALA A 247 13.35 12.91 29.95
CA ALA A 247 13.45 11.47 29.82
C ALA A 247 13.91 10.78 31.12
N MET A 248 14.82 11.40 31.88
CA MET A 248 15.21 10.95 33.22
C MET A 248 14.03 10.96 34.19
N ARG A 249 13.19 12.01 34.17
CA ARG A 249 11.95 12.07 34.97
C ARG A 249 10.96 10.97 34.60
N GLN A 250 10.76 10.68 33.32
CA GLN A 250 9.89 9.60 32.87
C GLN A 250 10.43 8.20 33.20
N TYR A 251 11.75 8.03 33.16
CA TYR A 251 12.39 6.77 33.54
C TYR A 251 12.31 6.52 35.05
N ALA A 252 12.62 7.53 35.87
CA ALA A 252 12.46 7.46 37.32
C ALA A 252 11.00 7.19 37.72
N LYS A 253 10.03 7.85 37.07
CA LYS A 253 8.60 7.57 37.28
C LYS A 253 8.23 6.12 36.96
N ARG A 254 8.76 5.53 35.88
CA ARG A 254 8.55 4.11 35.53
C ARG A 254 9.23 3.13 36.50
N LYS A 255 10.28 3.57 37.19
CA LYS A 255 11.02 2.77 38.19
C LYS A 255 10.62 3.07 39.64
N GLY A 256 9.65 3.97 39.86
CA GLY A 256 9.18 4.36 41.18
C GLY A 256 10.15 5.23 41.98
N TRP A 257 11.15 5.83 41.32
CA TRP A 257 12.15 6.70 41.95
C TRP A 257 11.61 8.14 42.04
N ARG A 258 11.75 8.77 43.21
CA ARG A 258 11.49 10.21 43.36
C ARG A 258 12.75 10.97 42.96
N ILE A 259 12.64 11.79 41.91
CA ILE A 259 13.66 12.79 41.60
C ILE A 259 13.28 14.06 42.37
N GLY A 260 14.16 14.52 43.27
CA GLY A 260 14.03 15.79 43.99
C GLY A 260 14.39 16.98 43.10
#